data_AF-A0A2R4LZF1-F1
#
_entry.id   AF-A0A2R4LZF1-F1
#
_cell.length_a   1.000
_cell.length_b   1.000
_cell.length_c   1.000
_cell.angle_alpha   90.00
_cell.angle_beta   90.00
_cell.angle_gamma   90.00
#
_symmetry.space_group_name_H-M   'P 1'
#
loop_
_entity.id
_entity.type
_entity.pdbx_description
1 polymer ?
#
loop_
_entity_poly.entity_id
_entity_poly.type
_entity_poly.pdbx_seq_one_letter_code
_entity_poly.pdbx_strand_id
1 'polypeptide(L)'
;MPGARAILLNRLGFLHPFALDAGILALALSVTPLALWAQGALPIQFETLTTPGEFTIYFTDLQYSADQVWFVSGSCESASEAAVISVQDYAYSADLTVFLARYAFEADQVVCVANPGQAPQAFWDAYPQK
;
A
#
# COMPACT_ATOMS: atom_id res chain seq x y z
N MET A 1 -24.40 23.42 50.56
CA MET A 1 -25.57 22.92 51.32
C MET A 1 -26.65 24.01 51.28
N PRO A 2 -27.99 23.75 51.30
CA PRO A 2 -28.82 22.59 50.89
C PRO A 2 -29.32 22.71 49.42
N GLY A 3 -30.36 22.04 48.87
CA GLY A 3 -31.06 20.83 49.34
C GLY A 3 -32.60 20.67 49.11
N ALA A 4 -33.27 21.30 48.14
CA ALA A 4 -34.74 21.24 47.94
C ALA A 4 -35.17 21.51 46.47
N ARG A 5 -36.27 21.01 45.88
CA ARG A 5 -37.21 19.89 46.08
C ARG A 5 -38.21 19.94 44.88
N ALA A 6 -38.72 18.78 44.45
CA ALA A 6 -39.56 18.58 43.25
C ALA A 6 -40.91 19.32 43.18
N ILE A 7 -41.37 19.61 41.95
CA ILE A 7 -42.77 19.80 41.50
C ILE A 7 -42.85 19.24 40.06
N LEU A 8 -43.41 18.05 39.76
CA LEU A 8 -44.83 17.63 39.66
C LEU A 8 -45.47 17.88 38.25
N LEU A 9 -45.62 16.77 37.51
CA LEU A 9 -46.54 16.45 36.39
C LEU A 9 -47.32 17.57 35.68
N ASN A 10 -47.30 17.57 34.34
CA ASN A 10 -48.50 17.98 33.58
C ASN A 10 -48.71 17.28 32.21
N ARG A 11 -49.81 16.52 32.12
CA ARG A 11 -50.74 16.27 31.00
C ARG A 11 -50.25 16.19 29.53
N LEU A 12 -50.31 14.96 29.01
CA LEU A 12 -51.17 14.52 27.89
C LEU A 12 -51.77 15.59 26.93
N GLY A 13 -51.37 15.51 25.65
CA GLY A 13 -52.14 15.91 24.45
C GLY A 13 -51.75 14.96 23.30
N PHE A 14 -52.62 14.05 22.83
CA PHE A 14 -53.69 14.21 21.83
C PHE A 14 -53.24 13.96 20.37
N LEU A 15 -53.91 12.97 19.73
CA LEU A 15 -54.15 12.77 18.29
C LEU A 15 -53.03 12.24 17.34
N HIS A 16 -53.04 10.91 17.16
CA HIS A 16 -53.45 10.18 15.93
C HIS A 16 -52.72 10.36 14.56
N PRO A 17 -52.85 9.37 13.64
CA PRO A 17 -51.78 8.97 12.72
C PRO A 17 -51.98 9.50 11.29
N PHE A 18 -50.94 9.38 10.44
CA PHE A 18 -50.92 9.14 8.98
C PHE A 18 -49.40 9.05 8.60
N ALA A 19 -48.86 7.90 8.18
CA ALA A 19 -48.90 7.28 6.84
C ALA A 19 -47.80 7.78 5.88
N LEU A 20 -47.34 6.88 5.00
CA LEU A 20 -46.31 7.02 3.93
C LEU A 20 -44.85 7.00 4.44
N ASP A 21 -44.03 5.99 4.15
CA ASP A 21 -43.60 5.40 2.85
C ASP A 21 -42.42 6.17 2.22
N ALA A 22 -41.24 5.57 2.35
CA ALA A 22 -40.11 5.65 1.41
C ALA A 22 -39.05 4.64 1.87
N GLY A 23 -38.73 3.64 1.05
CA GLY A 23 -37.74 2.62 1.40
C GLY A 23 -36.35 3.21 1.63
N ILE A 24 -35.72 2.88 2.76
CA ILE A 24 -34.29 3.14 2.98
C ILE A 24 -33.53 2.24 2.01
N LEU A 25 -33.13 2.81 0.86
CA LEU A 25 -32.24 2.15 -0.08
C LEU A 25 -30.86 2.05 0.58
N ALA A 26 -30.62 0.94 1.27
CA ALA A 26 -29.33 0.61 1.84
C ALA A 26 -28.33 0.40 0.68
N LEU A 27 -27.69 1.50 0.26
CA LEU A 27 -26.47 1.46 -0.53
C LEU A 27 -25.40 0.75 0.29
N ALA A 28 -25.33 -0.57 0.11
CA ALA A 28 -24.20 -1.38 0.50
C ALA A 28 -23.01 -0.95 -0.35
N LEU A 29 -22.40 0.17 0.04
CA LEU A 29 -21.03 0.50 -0.29
C LEU A 29 -20.19 -0.66 0.22
N SER A 30 -19.93 -1.62 -0.66
CA SER A 30 -18.91 -2.63 -0.45
C SER A 30 -17.59 -1.90 -0.35
N VAL A 31 -17.24 -1.50 0.87
CA VAL A 31 -15.90 -1.03 1.21
C VAL A 31 -15.00 -2.25 1.04
N THR A 32 -14.57 -2.49 -0.19
CA THR A 32 -13.38 -3.28 -0.44
C THR A 32 -12.28 -2.61 0.39
N PRO A 33 -11.65 -3.33 1.34
CA PRO A 33 -10.53 -2.77 2.06
C PRO A 33 -9.37 -2.65 1.07
N LEU A 34 -9.33 -1.53 0.37
CA LEU A 34 -8.14 -1.04 -0.32
C LEU A 34 -7.03 -1.06 0.71
N ALA A 35 -6.07 -1.96 0.49
CA ALA A 35 -4.90 -2.15 1.31
C ALA A 35 -4.29 -0.77 1.61
N LEU A 36 -4.35 -0.32 2.87
CA LEU A 36 -3.99 1.05 3.22
C LEU A 36 -2.48 1.33 3.01
N TRP A 37 -1.68 0.28 2.82
CA TRP A 37 -0.27 0.31 2.45
C TRP A 37 -0.01 0.51 0.95
N ALA A 38 -1.02 0.36 0.09
CA ALA A 38 -0.92 0.63 -1.36
C ALA A 38 -0.96 2.13 -1.71
N GLN A 39 -1.13 3.02 -0.72
CA GLN A 39 -1.32 4.47 -0.94
C GLN A 39 -0.01 5.26 -1.14
N GLY A 40 1.15 4.59 -1.14
CA GLY A 40 2.45 5.24 -1.34
C GLY A 40 3.62 4.31 -1.69
N ALA A 41 3.36 3.02 -1.94
CA ALA A 41 4.35 2.09 -2.45
C ALA A 41 4.29 2.09 -3.99
N LEU A 42 5.42 2.36 -4.65
CA LEU A 42 5.48 2.32 -6.11
C LEU A 42 5.56 0.87 -6.60
N PRO A 43 4.63 0.42 -7.47
CA PRO A 43 4.64 -0.94 -7.97
C PRO A 43 5.79 -1.15 -8.97
N ILE A 44 6.61 -2.15 -8.71
CA ILE A 44 7.64 -2.64 -9.63
C ILE A 44 7.29 -4.06 -10.08
N GLN A 45 7.66 -4.42 -11.30
CA GLN A 45 7.61 -5.80 -11.78
C GLN A 45 8.94 -6.18 -12.41
N PHE A 46 9.44 -7.37 -12.09
CA PHE A 46 10.61 -7.94 -12.75
C PHE A 46 10.27 -8.31 -14.20
N GLU A 47 11.22 -8.08 -15.10
CA GLU A 47 11.04 -8.40 -16.51
C GLU A 47 10.76 -9.88 -16.75
N THR A 48 10.12 -10.16 -17.88
CA THR A 48 9.81 -11.53 -18.31
C THR A 48 10.10 -11.68 -19.80
N LEU A 49 10.13 -12.92 -20.29
CA LEU A 49 10.31 -13.20 -21.72
C LEU A 49 9.29 -12.51 -22.64
N THR A 50 8.14 -12.10 -22.11
CA THR A 50 7.06 -11.41 -22.83
C THR A 50 6.99 -9.91 -22.57
N THR A 51 7.68 -9.41 -21.54
CA THR A 51 7.65 -8.01 -21.10
C THR A 51 9.07 -7.59 -20.72
N PRO A 52 9.86 -7.01 -21.64
CA PRO A 52 11.23 -6.60 -21.37
C PRO A 52 11.27 -5.43 -20.38
N GLY A 53 12.36 -5.32 -19.59
CA GLY A 53 12.57 -4.20 -18.68
C GLY A 53 12.60 -2.85 -19.41
N GLU A 54 11.99 -1.83 -18.79
CA GLU A 54 12.02 -0.44 -19.27
C GLU A 54 13.25 0.30 -18.73
N PHE A 55 13.75 -0.10 -17.56
CA PHE A 55 15.03 0.33 -17.01
C PHE A 55 15.75 -0.83 -16.31
N THR A 56 17.07 -0.72 -16.24
CA THR A 56 17.96 -1.74 -15.68
C THR A 56 18.46 -1.31 -14.29
N ILE A 57 18.47 -2.24 -13.33
CA ILE A 57 18.96 -1.99 -11.97
C ILE A 57 20.05 -2.98 -11.57
N TYR A 58 20.93 -2.55 -10.67
CA TYR A 58 21.88 -3.42 -9.98
C TYR A 58 21.66 -3.31 -8.47
N PHE A 59 21.54 -4.45 -7.79
CA PHE A 59 21.45 -4.46 -6.32
C PHE A 59 22.83 -4.45 -5.69
N THR A 60 23.08 -3.48 -4.80
CA THR A 60 24.31 -3.39 -4.00
C THR A 60 24.04 -3.71 -2.53
N ASP A 61 25.06 -4.23 -1.85
CA ASP A 61 25.13 -4.36 -0.39
C ASP A 61 25.68 -3.08 0.30
N LEU A 62 26.16 -2.11 -0.48
CA LEU A 62 26.78 -0.88 0.01
C LEU A 62 25.82 0.32 -0.08
N GLN A 63 25.08 0.61 0.99
CA GLN A 63 24.13 1.74 1.04
C GLN A 63 24.73 3.08 0.60
N TYR A 64 25.98 3.38 1.01
CA TYR A 64 26.67 4.63 0.65
C TYR A 64 27.18 4.68 -0.81
N SER A 65 26.96 3.62 -1.59
CA SER A 65 27.31 3.51 -3.01
C SER A 65 26.08 3.28 -3.89
N ALA A 66 24.87 3.34 -3.31
CA ALA A 66 23.62 3.28 -4.06
C ALA A 66 23.18 4.67 -4.53
N ASP A 67 22.57 4.71 -5.72
CA ASP A 67 21.92 5.90 -6.25
C ASP A 67 20.55 6.12 -5.61
N GLN A 68 19.89 5.04 -5.15
CA GLN A 68 18.66 5.06 -4.36
C GLN A 68 18.63 3.96 -3.31
N VAL A 69 18.01 4.27 -2.16
CA VAL A 69 17.65 3.29 -1.14
C VAL A 69 16.16 2.97 -1.23
N TRP A 70 15.83 1.69 -1.43
CA TRP A 70 14.46 1.21 -1.55
C TRP A 70 14.06 0.35 -0.35
N PHE A 71 12.84 0.53 0.15
CA PHE A 71 12.21 -0.39 1.09
C PHE A 71 11.07 -1.16 0.40
N VAL A 72 11.14 -2.49 0.43
CA VAL A 72 10.09 -3.34 -0.15
C VAL A 72 8.99 -3.59 0.88
N SER A 73 7.82 -3.01 0.64
CA SER A 73 6.67 -3.12 1.54
C SER A 73 5.94 -4.47 1.48
N GLY A 74 6.09 -5.21 0.36
CA GLY A 74 5.52 -6.54 0.15
C GLY A 74 5.16 -6.81 -1.30
N SER A 75 4.29 -7.81 -1.52
CA SER A 75 3.64 -8.03 -2.82
C SER A 75 2.54 -7.02 -3.06
N CYS A 76 2.39 -6.55 -4.30
CA CYS A 76 1.20 -5.85 -4.80
C CYS A 76 0.72 -6.45 -6.13
N GLU A 77 0.67 -7.78 -6.19
CA GLU A 77 0.02 -8.54 -7.26
C GLU A 77 -1.35 -7.93 -7.62
N SER A 78 -1.58 -7.72 -8.92
CA SER A 78 -2.71 -6.97 -9.53
C SER A 78 -2.55 -5.45 -9.68
N ALA A 79 -1.40 -4.85 -9.36
CA ALA A 79 -1.11 -3.47 -9.76
C ALA A 79 -1.03 -3.36 -11.30
N SER A 80 -1.85 -2.48 -11.90
CA SER A 80 -1.98 -2.36 -13.36
C SER A 80 -0.91 -1.49 -14.05
N GLU A 81 -0.13 -0.74 -13.27
CA GLU A 81 0.86 0.24 -13.75
C GLU A 81 2.22 0.00 -13.07
N ALA A 82 2.66 -1.26 -13.03
CA ALA A 82 3.93 -1.64 -12.44
C ALA A 82 5.11 -1.32 -13.38
N ALA A 83 6.08 -0.56 -12.88
CA ALA A 83 7.28 -0.19 -13.63
C ALA A 83 8.17 -1.42 -13.87
N VAL A 84 8.59 -1.65 -15.12
CA VAL A 84 9.26 -2.91 -15.51
C VAL A 84 10.78 -2.80 -15.32
N ILE A 85 11.34 -3.66 -14.48
CA ILE A 85 12.77 -3.66 -14.15
C ILE A 85 13.49 -4.92 -14.64
N SER A 86 14.63 -4.71 -15.30
CA SER A 86 15.64 -5.75 -15.53
C SER A 86 16.68 -5.69 -14.41
N VAL A 87 17.16 -6.84 -13.93
CA VAL A 87 18.19 -6.89 -12.87
C VAL A 87 19.50 -7.39 -13.47
N GLN A 88 20.52 -6.56 -13.39
CA GLN A 88 21.84 -6.79 -13.97
C GLN A 88 22.82 -7.38 -12.95
N ASP A 89 23.79 -8.16 -13.42
CA ASP A 89 24.87 -8.70 -12.59
C ASP A 89 25.93 -7.65 -12.19
N TYR A 90 25.97 -6.50 -12.89
CA TYR A 90 27.04 -5.50 -12.75
C TYR A 90 26.51 -4.06 -12.77
N ALA A 91 26.97 -3.23 -11.83
CA ALA A 91 26.61 -1.82 -11.70
C ALA A 91 26.83 -0.99 -12.99
N TYR A 92 27.90 -1.24 -13.74
CA TYR A 92 28.20 -0.48 -14.96
C TYR A 92 27.25 -0.77 -16.13
N SER A 93 26.43 -1.83 -16.03
CA SER A 93 25.41 -2.22 -17.01
C SER A 93 24.00 -1.80 -16.58
N ALA A 94 23.86 -1.15 -15.43
CA ALA A 94 22.59 -0.72 -14.85
C ALA A 94 22.40 0.80 -14.99
N ASP A 95 21.15 1.24 -15.19
CA ASP A 95 20.75 2.64 -15.16
C ASP A 95 20.69 3.19 -13.72
N LEU A 96 20.52 2.30 -12.73
CA LEU A 96 20.36 2.64 -11.32
C LEU A 96 20.96 1.58 -10.38
N THR A 97 21.80 2.02 -9.42
CA THR A 97 22.27 1.19 -8.31
C THR A 97 21.31 1.31 -7.11
N VAL A 98 20.76 0.20 -6.65
CA VAL A 98 19.74 0.14 -5.59
C VAL A 98 20.26 -0.62 -4.37
N PHE A 99 20.12 -0.03 -3.18
CA PHE A 99 20.28 -0.74 -1.91
C PHE A 99 18.90 -1.05 -1.30
N LEU A 100 18.69 -2.28 -0.84
CA LEU A 100 17.44 -2.69 -0.19
C LEU A 100 17.50 -2.47 1.33
N ALA A 101 16.86 -1.41 1.80
CA ALA A 101 16.75 -1.07 3.22
C ALA A 101 15.88 -2.07 4.00
N ARG A 102 16.25 -2.26 5.28
CA ARG A 102 15.51 -3.11 6.21
C ARG A 102 14.25 -2.43 6.74
N TYR A 103 14.26 -1.10 6.85
CA TYR A 103 13.14 -0.32 7.38
C TYR A 103 12.75 0.85 6.46
N ALA A 104 11.45 1.14 6.39
CA ALA A 104 10.90 2.20 5.53
C ALA A 104 11.44 3.61 5.82
N PHE A 105 11.94 3.89 7.03
CA PHE A 105 12.50 5.20 7.39
C PHE A 105 13.96 5.39 6.90
N GLU A 106 14.60 4.33 6.42
CA GLU A 106 15.97 4.35 5.87
C GLU A 106 15.96 4.59 4.35
N ALA A 107 14.78 4.54 3.72
CA ALA A 107 14.61 4.51 2.28
C ALA A 107 14.14 5.85 1.71
N ASP A 108 14.69 6.19 0.55
CA ASP A 108 14.22 7.30 -0.28
C ASP A 108 12.87 6.96 -0.93
N GLN A 109 12.65 5.67 -1.21
CA GLN A 109 11.46 5.18 -1.91
C GLN A 109 10.92 3.88 -1.30
N VAL A 110 9.60 3.81 -1.14
CA VAL A 110 8.89 2.56 -0.83
C VAL A 110 8.39 1.94 -2.12
N VAL A 111 8.69 0.66 -2.32
CA VAL A 111 8.23 -0.13 -3.48
C VAL A 111 7.38 -1.31 -3.05
N CYS A 112 6.63 -1.89 -3.98
CA CYS A 112 5.94 -3.16 -3.82
C CYS A 112 6.11 -4.00 -5.09
N VAL A 113 6.19 -5.33 -4.95
CA VAL A 113 6.48 -6.23 -6.09
C VAL A 113 5.18 -6.79 -6.66
N ALA A 114 4.87 -6.49 -7.92
CA ALA A 114 3.65 -6.94 -8.57
C ALA A 114 3.72 -8.39 -9.10
N ASN A 115 4.92 -8.95 -9.27
CA ASN A 115 5.14 -10.32 -9.76
C ASN A 115 6.25 -11.08 -8.99
N PRO A 116 6.13 -11.26 -7.65
CA PRO A 116 7.22 -11.81 -6.83
C PRO A 116 7.68 -13.22 -7.23
N GLY A 117 6.82 -14.02 -7.87
CA GLY A 117 7.17 -15.31 -8.45
C GLY A 117 8.07 -15.26 -9.68
N GLN A 118 8.42 -14.08 -10.19
CA GLN A 118 9.40 -13.85 -11.28
C GLN A 118 10.66 -13.11 -10.78
N ALA A 119 10.77 -12.86 -9.47
CA ALA A 119 11.91 -12.15 -8.92
C ALA A 119 13.22 -12.95 -9.09
N PRO A 120 14.28 -12.37 -9.69
CA PRO A 120 15.55 -13.05 -9.92
C PRO A 120 16.31 -13.27 -8.60
N GLN A 121 17.24 -14.23 -8.58
CA GLN A 121 17.95 -14.60 -7.36
C GLN A 121 18.67 -13.41 -6.70
N ALA A 122 19.27 -12.52 -7.50
CA ALA A 122 19.95 -11.30 -7.02
C ALA A 122 19.04 -10.38 -6.18
N PHE A 123 17.72 -10.35 -6.45
CA PHE A 123 16.78 -9.63 -5.58
C PHE A 123 16.68 -10.29 -4.20
N TRP A 124 16.58 -11.61 -4.13
CA TRP A 124 16.47 -12.36 -2.88
C TRP A 124 17.77 -12.38 -2.07
N ASP A 125 18.92 -12.34 -2.76
CA ASP A 125 20.25 -12.22 -2.13
C ASP A 125 20.45 -10.84 -1.48
N ALA A 126 19.95 -9.78 -2.15
CA ALA A 126 19.95 -8.42 -1.62
C ALA A 126 18.82 -8.16 -0.60
N TYR A 127 17.77 -8.98 -0.59
CA TYR A 127 16.60 -8.76 0.25
C TYR A 127 16.97 -8.88 1.74
N PRO A 128 16.82 -7.82 2.56
CA PRO A 128 17.25 -7.85 3.94
C PRO A 128 16.44 -8.88 4.72
N GLN A 129 17.08 -10.01 5.04
CA GLN A 129 16.48 -11.05 5.86
C GLN A 129 16.17 -10.50 7.26
N LYS A 130 15.07 -10.96 7.86
CA LYS A 130 14.52 -10.42 9.11
C LYS A 130 15.42 -10.73 10.31
#